data_AF-A0A561SMY9-F1
#
_entry.id   AF-A0A561SMY9-F1
#
_cell.length_a   1.000
_cell.length_b   1.000
_cell.length_c   1.000
_cell.angle_alpha   90.00
_cell.angle_beta   90.00
_cell.angle_gamma   90.00
#
_symmetry.space_group_name_H-M   'P 1'
#
loop_
_entity.id
_entity.type
_entity.pdbx_description
1 polymer ?
#
loop_
_entity_poly.entity_id
_entity_poly.type
_entity_poly.pdbx_seq_one_letter_code
_entity_poly.pdbx_strand_id
1 'polypeptide(L)'
;MVHHVSDGRVSGGVDVFFLVSGFLLTGQLARAAERGPLDLPARWSRMARRLLPSATVVLLATIAAGALLLPETRWPQTVREIIASALFLENWQLAADAVDYTARNNTTSVVQHFWSLSIQVQFFLVWPLAVALVALVARRAPHRLHAHLTATLLGVFAVSLSCSIALTAADQPLAYFHSLTRLWEFALGGLLALWIDRVPWTRGERVAFGWAGVLGLVACGFVLDGGSTFPGYAALWPTLAGALVLLGGVTRSGYGVHRLLLLRPVQFLGEVSYPLYLWHWPVLVLFMVARDQDEVGPLGGIAVIMVSFVLAVLTSRFVESPLRRVRLSDGDAYRYGAAAVAVVLLAAAIWQSAATRREIPSDGLGGPQYPGAAALVDGEPEPAPLLPAPVSVYQDWVWVQDWDCAPLSEVAADICTQPVEAPPERRILVVGDSHLEQFIAALVPIARQHDWQLIGALRGACPFSTASEVDPDDAECVAWNAAVADEITELRPDAVITLATRDVRSGLTEQTPPGFVEQWRRLADLDIPVLAVRDNPRFAQDVPDCIRRQGREGDPCGVDRDTVYAADPPYAQLDVPSNVSFLDLADYVCTDTRCPAEIGNVLVYLDDNHLTASYATTMAPVIEDQVVSAVGG
;
A
#
# COMPACT_ATOMS: atom_id res chain seq x y z
N MET A 1 17.46 -10.35 0.96
CA MET A 1 17.26 -11.16 2.18
C MET A 1 18.01 -10.57 3.36
N VAL A 2 19.35 -10.57 3.39
CA VAL A 2 20.12 -9.99 4.52
C VAL A 2 19.74 -8.53 4.81
N HIS A 3 19.71 -7.65 3.80
CA HIS A 3 19.38 -6.23 3.98
C HIS A 3 17.91 -5.94 4.35
N HIS A 4 16.97 -6.80 3.92
CA HIS A 4 15.57 -6.71 4.35
C HIS A 4 15.36 -7.14 5.81
N VAL A 5 16.32 -7.89 6.36
CA VAL A 5 16.24 -8.48 7.71
C VAL A 5 17.07 -7.68 8.72
N SER A 6 18.04 -6.88 8.27
CA SER A 6 18.94 -6.13 9.17
C SER A 6 18.70 -4.63 9.24
N ASP A 7 18.38 -3.94 8.14
CA ASP A 7 18.49 -2.46 8.12
C ASP A 7 17.47 -1.72 7.20
N GLY A 8 16.43 -2.38 6.67
CA GLY A 8 15.41 -1.73 5.83
C GLY A 8 15.88 -1.25 4.44
N ARG A 9 17.13 -1.56 4.05
CA ARG A 9 17.76 -1.05 2.81
C ARG A 9 17.41 -1.88 1.58
N VAL A 10 17.30 -1.21 0.42
CA VAL A 10 17.04 -1.84 -0.88
C VAL A 10 18.35 -2.26 -1.52
N SER A 11 18.54 -3.57 -1.73
CA SER A 11 19.79 -4.11 -2.31
C SER A 11 19.85 -4.07 -3.84
N GLY A 12 18.77 -3.64 -4.52
CA GLY A 12 18.66 -3.69 -5.98
C GLY A 12 18.61 -5.10 -6.58
N GLY A 13 18.33 -6.12 -5.77
CA GLY A 13 18.37 -7.52 -6.21
C GLY A 13 17.28 -7.89 -7.22
N VAL A 14 16.10 -7.26 -7.10
CA VAL A 14 14.98 -7.46 -8.03
C VAL A 14 15.32 -6.89 -9.41
N ASP A 15 16.01 -5.75 -9.47
CA ASP A 15 16.34 -5.09 -10.74
C ASP A 15 17.38 -5.88 -11.53
N VAL A 16 18.36 -6.46 -10.83
CA VAL A 16 19.29 -7.43 -11.42
C VAL A 16 18.55 -8.68 -11.90
N PHE A 17 17.52 -9.12 -11.17
CA PHE A 17 16.70 -10.26 -11.58
C PHE A 17 15.88 -9.96 -12.85
N PHE A 18 15.31 -8.77 -13.00
CA PHE A 18 14.65 -8.34 -14.24
C PHE A 18 15.63 -8.23 -15.41
N LEU A 19 16.80 -7.64 -15.18
CA LEU A 19 17.90 -7.61 -16.16
C LEU A 19 18.28 -9.02 -16.66
N VAL A 20 18.56 -9.95 -15.74
CA VAL A 20 18.95 -11.32 -16.10
C VAL A 20 17.81 -12.06 -16.80
N SER A 21 16.56 -11.83 -16.38
CA SER A 21 15.37 -12.40 -17.03
C SER A 21 15.23 -11.92 -18.47
N GLY A 22 15.41 -10.61 -18.70
CA GLY A 22 15.42 -10.00 -20.02
C GLY A 22 16.54 -10.54 -20.91
N PHE A 23 17.74 -10.70 -20.35
CA PHE A 23 18.90 -11.28 -21.04
C PHE A 23 18.63 -12.71 -21.52
N LEU A 24 18.19 -13.59 -20.62
CA LEU A 24 17.97 -14.99 -20.94
C LEU A 24 16.80 -15.18 -21.91
N LEU A 25 15.66 -14.55 -21.66
CA LEU A 25 14.47 -14.75 -22.49
C LEU A 25 14.67 -14.15 -23.89
N THR A 26 15.12 -12.90 -23.98
CA THR A 26 15.30 -12.22 -25.28
C THR A 26 16.31 -12.95 -26.15
N GLY A 27 17.44 -13.37 -25.60
CA GLY A 27 18.44 -14.14 -26.35
C GLY A 27 17.89 -15.50 -26.84
N GLN A 28 17.08 -16.18 -26.03
CA GLN A 28 16.43 -17.43 -26.45
C GLN A 28 15.37 -17.21 -27.54
N LEU A 29 14.59 -16.13 -27.46
CA LEU A 29 13.56 -15.79 -28.43
C LEU A 29 14.18 -15.35 -29.76
N ALA A 30 15.20 -14.49 -29.74
CA ALA A 30 15.89 -14.02 -30.94
C ALA A 30 16.46 -15.19 -31.75
N ARG A 31 17.23 -16.08 -31.11
CA ARG A 31 17.79 -17.30 -31.75
C ARG A 31 16.71 -18.28 -32.24
N ALA A 32 15.53 -18.26 -31.65
CA ALA A 32 14.43 -19.10 -32.12
C ALA A 32 13.72 -18.48 -33.31
N ALA A 33 13.51 -17.17 -33.29
CA ALA A 33 12.88 -16.41 -34.39
C ALA A 33 13.72 -16.46 -35.67
N GLU A 34 15.05 -16.53 -35.56
CA GLU A 34 15.93 -16.76 -36.72
C GLU A 34 15.74 -18.13 -37.37
N ARG A 35 15.31 -19.13 -36.61
CA ARG A 35 15.09 -20.50 -37.08
C ARG A 35 13.68 -20.74 -37.60
N GLY A 36 12.73 -19.83 -37.37
CA GLY A 36 11.35 -19.95 -37.80
C GLY A 36 10.34 -19.31 -36.85
N PRO A 37 9.03 -19.54 -37.08
CA PRO A 37 7.97 -19.00 -36.24
C PRO A 37 8.09 -19.50 -34.80
N LEU A 38 7.72 -18.65 -33.85
CA LEU A 38 7.77 -18.97 -32.43
C LEU A 38 6.56 -19.81 -32.01
N ASP A 39 6.83 -20.99 -31.43
CA ASP A 39 5.82 -21.77 -30.72
C ASP A 39 5.56 -21.14 -29.34
N LEU A 40 4.54 -20.27 -29.28
CA LEU A 40 4.14 -19.55 -28.07
C LEU A 40 3.47 -20.49 -27.05
N PRO A 41 2.51 -21.36 -27.44
CA PRO A 41 1.87 -22.27 -26.49
C PRO A 41 2.87 -23.15 -25.74
N ALA A 42 3.87 -23.71 -26.42
CA ALA A 42 4.86 -24.54 -25.74
C ALA A 42 5.80 -23.73 -24.83
N ARG A 43 6.01 -22.44 -25.09
CA ARG A 43 6.81 -21.56 -24.22
C ARG A 43 6.08 -21.23 -22.93
N TRP A 44 4.82 -20.82 -23.04
CA TRP A 44 4.00 -20.52 -21.86
C TRP A 44 3.70 -21.78 -21.05
N SER A 45 3.52 -22.95 -21.68
CA SER A 45 3.37 -24.23 -20.97
C SER A 45 4.61 -24.59 -20.15
N ARG A 46 5.82 -24.33 -20.67
CA ARG A 46 7.09 -24.53 -19.96
C ARG A 46 7.25 -23.55 -18.80
N MET A 47 6.87 -22.29 -19.00
CA MET A 47 6.87 -21.28 -17.95
C MET A 47 5.93 -21.68 -16.80
N ALA A 48 4.68 -22.02 -17.12
CA ALA A 48 3.67 -22.43 -16.14
C ALA A 48 4.16 -23.60 -15.27
N ARG A 49 4.71 -24.65 -15.90
CA ARG A 49 5.28 -25.81 -15.19
C ARG A 49 6.49 -25.50 -14.32
N ARG A 50 7.20 -24.41 -14.61
CA ARG A 50 8.37 -23.99 -13.84
C ARG A 50 7.97 -23.14 -12.64
N LEU A 51 7.04 -22.21 -12.80
CA LEU A 51 6.73 -21.19 -11.79
C LEU A 51 5.58 -21.58 -10.86
N LEU A 52 4.48 -22.10 -11.41
CA LEU A 52 3.24 -22.35 -10.66
C LEU A 52 3.39 -23.32 -9.49
N PRO A 53 4.11 -24.47 -9.60
CA PRO A 53 4.12 -25.44 -8.51
C PRO A 53 4.60 -24.88 -7.16
N SER A 54 5.74 -24.18 -7.16
CA SER A 54 6.31 -23.60 -5.94
C SER A 54 5.47 -22.41 -5.45
N ALA A 55 4.97 -21.58 -6.37
CA ALA A 55 4.07 -20.47 -6.03
C ALA A 55 2.80 -20.98 -5.34
N THR A 56 2.14 -22.00 -5.89
CA THR A 56 0.94 -22.61 -5.30
C THR A 56 1.21 -23.17 -3.92
N VAL A 57 2.34 -23.87 -3.71
CA VAL A 57 2.68 -24.42 -2.39
C VAL A 57 2.88 -23.31 -1.35
N VAL A 58 3.61 -22.25 -1.71
CA VAL A 58 3.85 -21.12 -0.82
C VAL A 58 2.55 -20.37 -0.53
N LEU A 59 1.72 -20.08 -1.54
CA LEU A 59 0.45 -19.39 -1.35
C LEU A 59 -0.50 -20.20 -0.47
N LEU A 60 -0.66 -21.51 -0.69
CA LEU A 60 -1.51 -22.37 0.16
C LEU A 60 -0.99 -22.45 1.60
N ALA A 61 0.32 -22.56 1.78
CA ALA A 61 0.91 -22.54 3.11
C ALA A 61 0.75 -21.17 3.80
N THR A 62 0.81 -20.09 3.03
CA THR A 62 0.61 -18.72 3.52
C THR A 62 -0.85 -18.49 3.89
N ILE A 63 -1.82 -19.03 3.13
CA ILE A 63 -3.24 -19.04 3.53
C ILE A 63 -3.41 -19.79 4.86
N ALA A 64 -2.87 -21.00 4.96
CA ALA A 64 -3.03 -21.82 6.15
C ALA A 64 -2.38 -21.18 7.38
N ALA A 65 -1.17 -20.65 7.25
CA ALA A 65 -0.47 -19.96 8.34
C ALA A 65 -1.13 -18.62 8.65
N GLY A 66 -1.57 -17.87 7.64
CA GLY A 66 -2.22 -16.58 7.76
C GLY A 66 -3.53 -16.66 8.53
N ALA A 67 -4.40 -17.62 8.17
CA ALA A 67 -5.66 -17.85 8.87
C ALA A 67 -5.50 -18.27 10.34
N LEU A 68 -4.31 -18.75 10.74
CA LEU A 68 -4.01 -19.18 12.11
C LEU A 68 -3.25 -18.13 12.94
N LEU A 69 -2.38 -17.36 12.28
CA LEU A 69 -1.39 -16.50 12.97
C LEU A 69 -1.64 -15.00 12.74
N LEU A 70 -2.30 -14.61 11.65
CA LEU A 70 -2.53 -13.20 11.37
C LEU A 70 -3.72 -12.65 12.19
N PRO A 71 -3.62 -11.40 12.64
CA PRO A 71 -4.75 -10.62 13.15
C PRO A 71 -5.93 -10.65 12.17
N GLU A 72 -7.15 -10.78 12.68
CA GLU A 72 -8.37 -10.74 11.86
C GLU A 72 -8.47 -9.43 11.05
N THR A 73 -7.99 -8.33 11.64
CA THR A 73 -7.87 -7.00 11.01
C THR A 73 -7.12 -7.03 9.67
N ARG A 74 -6.16 -7.95 9.49
CA ARG A 74 -5.34 -8.07 8.27
C ARG A 74 -5.85 -9.10 7.26
N TRP A 75 -6.92 -9.83 7.59
CA TRP A 75 -7.41 -10.91 6.74
C TRP A 75 -7.93 -10.41 5.39
N PRO A 76 -8.79 -9.37 5.30
CA PRO A 76 -9.33 -8.92 4.02
C PRO A 76 -8.23 -8.46 3.05
N GLN A 77 -7.28 -7.64 3.52
CA GLN A 77 -6.13 -7.21 2.73
C GLN A 77 -5.32 -8.41 2.24
N THR A 78 -4.96 -9.32 3.14
CA THR A 78 -4.13 -10.49 2.82
C THR A 78 -4.81 -11.41 1.80
N VAL A 79 -6.11 -11.65 1.92
CA VAL A 79 -6.86 -12.49 0.98
C VAL A 79 -6.90 -11.85 -0.41
N ARG A 80 -7.17 -10.54 -0.49
CA ARG A 80 -7.18 -9.78 -1.75
C ARG A 80 -5.83 -9.88 -2.47
N GLU A 81 -4.73 -9.67 -1.74
CA GLU A 81 -3.38 -9.79 -2.30
C GLU A 81 -3.01 -11.24 -2.66
N ILE A 82 -3.46 -12.25 -1.91
CA ILE A 82 -3.26 -13.66 -2.31
C ILE A 82 -3.94 -13.97 -3.65
N ILE A 83 -5.16 -13.45 -3.86
CA ILE A 83 -5.88 -13.58 -5.13
C ILE A 83 -5.11 -12.88 -6.25
N ALA A 84 -4.68 -11.63 -6.02
CA ALA A 84 -3.89 -10.88 -7.00
C ALA A 84 -2.56 -11.59 -7.33
N SER A 85 -1.86 -12.11 -6.32
CA SER A 85 -0.64 -12.91 -6.45
C SER A 85 -0.85 -14.20 -7.23
N ALA A 86 -1.96 -14.93 -6.99
CA ALA A 86 -2.29 -16.14 -7.74
C ALA A 86 -2.57 -15.88 -9.23
N LEU A 87 -3.06 -14.68 -9.55
CA LEU A 87 -3.34 -14.20 -10.90
C LEU A 87 -2.17 -13.42 -11.53
N PHE A 88 -1.06 -13.25 -10.81
CA PHE A 88 0.10 -12.43 -11.21
C PHE A 88 -0.27 -10.96 -11.52
N LEU A 89 -1.14 -10.39 -10.68
CA LEU A 89 -1.59 -8.99 -10.68
C LEU A 89 -1.24 -8.25 -9.38
N GLU A 90 -0.44 -8.86 -8.51
CA GLU A 90 -0.07 -8.30 -7.20
C GLU A 90 0.50 -6.89 -7.29
N ASN A 91 1.34 -6.63 -8.29
CA ASN A 91 1.93 -5.32 -8.47
C ASN A 91 0.89 -4.24 -8.84
N TRP A 92 -0.22 -4.63 -9.49
CA TRP A 92 -1.31 -3.70 -9.79
C TRP A 92 -2.25 -3.52 -8.60
N GLN A 93 -2.44 -4.56 -7.79
CA GLN A 93 -3.15 -4.44 -6.51
C GLN A 93 -2.43 -3.45 -5.59
N LEU A 94 -1.12 -3.61 -5.41
CA LEU A 94 -0.32 -2.70 -4.59
C LEU A 94 -0.20 -1.30 -5.19
N ALA A 95 -0.20 -1.17 -6.53
CA ALA A 95 -0.23 0.14 -7.19
C ALA A 95 -1.57 0.86 -6.97
N ALA A 96 -2.69 0.13 -6.97
CA ALA A 96 -4.00 0.69 -6.64
C ALA A 96 -4.07 1.09 -5.17
N ASP A 97 -3.60 0.22 -4.27
CA ASP A 97 -3.55 0.50 -2.83
C ASP A 97 -2.59 1.66 -2.49
N ALA A 98 -1.62 1.98 -3.34
CA ALA A 98 -0.70 3.10 -3.14
C ALA A 98 -1.31 4.48 -3.38
N VAL A 99 -2.31 4.57 -4.28
CA VAL A 99 -3.01 5.83 -4.62
C VAL A 99 -4.37 5.95 -3.95
N ASP A 100 -4.89 4.83 -3.45
CA ASP A 100 -6.15 4.77 -2.73
C ASP A 100 -5.93 5.29 -1.30
N TYR A 101 -6.47 6.48 -1.04
CA TYR A 101 -6.47 7.08 0.30
C TYR A 101 -7.02 6.10 1.35
N THR A 102 -8.00 5.27 0.99
CA THR A 102 -8.70 4.37 1.92
C THR A 102 -7.87 3.13 2.28
N ALA A 103 -6.76 2.91 1.57
CA ALA A 103 -5.81 1.83 1.85
C ALA A 103 -4.70 2.26 2.84
N ARG A 104 -4.80 3.43 3.50
CA ARG A 104 -3.79 3.93 4.46
C ARG A 104 -3.49 3.00 5.63
N ASN A 105 -4.47 2.20 6.06
CA ASN A 105 -4.33 1.22 7.12
C ASN A 105 -3.78 -0.12 6.64
N ASN A 106 -3.44 -0.24 5.35
CA ASN A 106 -2.74 -1.41 4.85
C ASN A 106 -1.35 -1.50 5.48
N THR A 107 -1.05 -2.68 6.01
CA THR A 107 0.29 -2.98 6.51
C THR A 107 1.06 -3.79 5.47
N THR A 108 2.35 -4.01 5.73
CA THR A 108 3.17 -4.91 4.92
C THR A 108 2.56 -6.32 4.93
N SER A 109 2.05 -6.77 3.79
CA SER A 109 1.37 -8.06 3.69
C SER A 109 2.35 -9.23 3.60
N VAL A 110 1.88 -10.41 4.00
CA VAL A 110 2.62 -11.68 3.94
C VAL A 110 2.94 -12.15 2.52
N VAL A 111 2.28 -11.62 1.48
CA VAL A 111 2.53 -11.97 0.07
C VAL A 111 3.06 -10.83 -0.79
N GLN A 112 3.20 -9.62 -0.23
CA GLN A 112 3.61 -8.41 -0.97
C GLN A 112 4.75 -8.64 -1.99
N HIS A 113 5.82 -9.37 -1.62
CA HIS A 113 6.93 -9.70 -2.52
C HIS A 113 6.55 -10.39 -3.86
N PHE A 114 5.33 -10.92 -4.01
CA PHE A 114 4.83 -11.45 -5.29
C PHE A 114 4.67 -10.37 -6.37
N TRP A 115 4.73 -9.08 -6.02
CA TRP A 115 4.70 -7.98 -6.99
C TRP A 115 5.75 -8.14 -8.09
N SER A 116 7.00 -8.47 -7.73
CA SER A 116 8.07 -8.56 -8.72
C SER A 116 7.93 -9.80 -9.61
N LEU A 117 7.41 -10.90 -9.03
CA LEU A 117 7.08 -12.11 -9.76
C LEU A 117 5.93 -11.87 -10.74
N SER A 118 4.94 -11.07 -10.35
CA SER A 118 3.82 -10.67 -11.21
C SER A 118 4.32 -9.93 -12.44
N ILE A 119 5.19 -8.93 -12.27
CA ILE A 119 5.84 -8.23 -13.39
C ILE A 119 6.64 -9.20 -14.28
N GLN A 120 7.40 -10.13 -13.69
CA GLN A 120 8.15 -11.12 -14.46
C GLN A 120 7.23 -12.01 -15.31
N VAL A 121 6.12 -12.50 -14.76
CA VAL A 121 5.16 -13.34 -15.50
C VAL A 121 4.48 -12.54 -16.60
N GLN A 122 4.06 -11.31 -16.33
CA GLN A 122 3.52 -10.39 -17.34
C GLN A 122 4.52 -10.20 -18.49
N PHE A 123 5.80 -9.97 -18.17
CA PHE A 123 6.88 -9.90 -19.15
C PHE A 123 7.01 -11.22 -19.95
N PHE A 124 7.00 -12.39 -19.30
CA PHE A 124 7.08 -13.68 -19.99
C PHE A 124 5.87 -13.99 -20.89
N LEU A 125 4.71 -13.40 -20.62
CA LEU A 125 3.53 -13.49 -21.46
C LEU A 125 3.63 -12.55 -22.67
N VAL A 126 3.93 -11.27 -22.44
CA VAL A 126 3.92 -10.20 -23.45
C VAL A 126 5.15 -10.23 -24.36
N TRP A 127 6.34 -10.53 -23.82
CA TRP A 127 7.59 -10.39 -24.56
C TRP A 127 7.76 -11.35 -25.74
N PRO A 128 7.39 -12.65 -25.64
CA PRO A 128 7.37 -13.55 -26.79
C PRO A 128 6.47 -13.06 -27.93
N LEU A 129 5.35 -12.41 -27.60
CA LEU A 129 4.44 -11.81 -28.60
C LEU A 129 5.10 -10.61 -29.28
N ALA A 130 5.75 -9.74 -28.52
CA ALA A 130 6.49 -8.59 -29.06
C ALA A 130 7.61 -9.05 -30.01
N VAL A 131 8.41 -10.05 -29.63
CA VAL A 131 9.46 -10.60 -30.50
C VAL A 131 8.87 -11.30 -31.73
N ALA A 132 7.76 -12.03 -31.58
CA ALA A 132 7.07 -12.65 -32.71
C ALA A 132 6.57 -11.60 -33.71
N LEU A 133 6.01 -10.48 -33.23
CA LEU A 133 5.55 -9.37 -34.06
C LEU A 133 6.73 -8.72 -34.80
N VAL A 134 7.84 -8.45 -34.12
CA VAL A 134 9.05 -7.91 -34.77
C VAL A 134 9.59 -8.88 -35.83
N ALA A 135 9.62 -10.18 -35.53
CA ALA A 135 10.02 -11.21 -36.50
C ALA A 135 9.08 -11.26 -37.71
N LEU A 136 7.77 -11.10 -37.48
CA LEU A 136 6.76 -11.05 -38.52
C LEU A 136 6.93 -9.83 -39.44
N VAL A 137 7.26 -8.66 -38.88
CA VAL A 137 7.57 -7.44 -39.66
C VAL A 137 8.87 -7.63 -40.44
N ALA A 138 9.89 -8.20 -39.81
CA ALA A 138 11.19 -8.48 -40.41
C ALA A 138 11.18 -9.68 -41.39
N ARG A 139 10.03 -10.36 -41.61
CA ARG A 139 9.95 -11.59 -42.42
C ARG A 139 10.48 -11.44 -43.85
N ARG A 140 10.39 -10.22 -44.42
CA ARG A 140 10.87 -9.90 -45.78
C ARG A 140 12.37 -9.57 -45.82
N ALA A 141 12.98 -9.30 -44.68
CA ALA A 141 14.39 -8.96 -44.54
C ALA A 141 14.94 -9.57 -43.24
N PRO A 142 15.08 -10.91 -43.16
CA PRO A 142 15.47 -11.61 -41.92
C PRO A 142 16.84 -11.18 -41.40
N HIS A 143 17.75 -10.75 -42.29
CA HIS A 143 19.04 -10.15 -41.92
C HIS A 143 18.90 -8.87 -41.07
N ARG A 144 17.74 -8.21 -41.09
CA ARG A 144 17.44 -7.03 -40.28
C ARG A 144 16.72 -7.36 -38.97
N LEU A 145 16.40 -8.61 -38.67
CA LEU A 145 15.70 -8.99 -37.44
C LEU A 145 16.40 -8.44 -36.20
N HIS A 146 17.72 -8.65 -36.12
CA HIS A 146 18.56 -8.12 -35.05
C HIS A 146 18.49 -6.59 -34.92
N ALA A 147 18.47 -5.87 -36.05
CA ALA A 147 18.38 -4.40 -36.04
C ALA A 147 17.02 -3.92 -35.54
N HIS A 148 15.93 -4.55 -35.99
CA HIS A 148 14.57 -4.20 -35.54
C HIS A 148 14.40 -4.52 -34.05
N LEU A 149 14.86 -5.70 -33.59
CA LEU A 149 14.83 -6.05 -32.17
C LEU A 149 15.63 -5.05 -31.33
N THR A 150 16.82 -4.66 -31.79
CA THR A 150 17.63 -3.65 -31.11
C THR A 150 16.89 -2.31 -31.03
N ALA A 151 16.29 -1.85 -32.13
CA ALA A 151 15.52 -0.60 -32.15
C ALA A 151 14.29 -0.66 -31.22
N THR A 152 13.55 -1.76 -31.23
CA THR A 152 12.42 -1.97 -30.31
C THR A 152 12.87 -1.95 -28.85
N LEU A 153 13.95 -2.66 -28.53
CA LEU A 153 14.49 -2.69 -27.16
C LEU A 153 15.00 -1.33 -26.70
N LEU A 154 15.68 -0.56 -27.57
CA LEU A 154 16.08 0.81 -27.27
C LEU A 154 14.88 1.72 -27.03
N GLY A 155 13.82 1.58 -27.85
CA GLY A 155 12.57 2.31 -27.66
C GLY A 155 11.91 1.99 -26.32
N VAL A 156 11.77 0.70 -25.98
CA VAL A 156 11.22 0.26 -24.67
C VAL A 156 12.10 0.77 -23.53
N PHE A 157 13.42 0.65 -23.63
CA PHE A 157 14.36 1.15 -22.63
C PHE A 157 14.16 2.66 -22.39
N ALA A 158 14.17 3.47 -23.44
CA ALA A 158 14.07 4.92 -23.32
C ALA A 158 12.70 5.36 -22.76
N VAL A 159 11.60 4.81 -23.29
CA VAL A 159 10.24 5.16 -22.84
C VAL A 159 10.01 4.72 -21.40
N SER A 160 10.36 3.47 -21.06
CA SER A 160 10.14 2.93 -19.72
C SER A 160 11.02 3.60 -18.67
N LEU A 161 12.29 3.91 -18.97
CA LEU A 161 13.17 4.64 -18.04
C LEU A 161 12.70 6.08 -17.83
N SER A 162 12.25 6.76 -18.90
CA SER A 162 11.72 8.12 -18.79
C SER A 162 10.43 8.15 -17.96
N CYS A 163 9.53 7.19 -18.18
CA CYS A 163 8.33 7.00 -17.37
C CYS A 163 8.68 6.68 -15.90
N SER A 164 9.69 5.85 -15.67
CA SER A 164 10.18 5.52 -14.32
C SER A 164 10.64 6.78 -13.57
N ILE A 165 11.45 7.63 -14.20
CA ILE A 165 11.95 8.88 -13.59
C ILE A 165 10.80 9.87 -13.35
N ALA A 166 9.94 10.09 -14.35
CA ALA A 166 8.85 11.06 -14.26
C ALA A 166 7.81 10.64 -13.20
N LEU A 167 7.41 9.36 -13.20
CA LEU A 167 6.42 8.86 -12.25
C LEU A 167 7.01 8.77 -10.84
N THR A 168 8.28 8.39 -10.67
CA THR A 168 8.91 8.39 -9.33
C THR A 168 8.95 9.80 -8.72
N ALA A 169 9.11 10.83 -9.54
CA ALA A 169 9.10 12.21 -9.07
C ALA A 169 7.69 12.73 -8.71
N ALA A 170 6.64 12.19 -9.36
CA ALA A 170 5.26 12.59 -9.11
C ALA A 170 4.60 11.75 -8.00
N ASP A 171 4.82 10.43 -8.02
CA ASP A 171 4.23 9.45 -7.12
C ASP A 171 5.15 8.21 -7.06
N GLN A 172 6.06 8.21 -6.09
CA GLN A 172 7.04 7.13 -5.92
C GLN A 172 6.40 5.78 -5.56
N PRO A 173 5.42 5.69 -4.64
CA PRO A 173 4.74 4.43 -4.33
C PRO A 173 4.10 3.77 -5.56
N LEU A 174 3.36 4.54 -6.37
CA LEU A 174 2.79 4.05 -7.63
C LEU A 174 3.91 3.62 -8.60
N ALA A 175 4.93 4.47 -8.79
CA ALA A 175 6.05 4.18 -9.67
C ALA A 175 6.79 2.89 -9.28
N TYR A 176 6.84 2.54 -8.00
CA TYR A 176 7.56 1.39 -7.51
C TYR A 176 6.95 0.07 -8.00
N PHE A 177 5.62 -0.06 -8.01
CA PHE A 177 4.91 -1.29 -8.40
C PHE A 177 4.42 -1.31 -9.86
N HIS A 178 4.41 -0.17 -10.54
CA HIS A 178 3.89 -0.06 -11.90
C HIS A 178 4.75 -0.82 -12.94
N SER A 179 4.15 -1.68 -13.77
CA SER A 179 4.94 -2.50 -14.73
C SER A 179 5.72 -1.65 -15.75
N LEU A 180 5.16 -0.52 -16.22
CA LEU A 180 5.81 0.34 -17.21
C LEU A 180 7.08 1.02 -16.72
N THR A 181 7.26 1.22 -15.41
CA THR A 181 8.47 1.86 -14.85
C THR A 181 9.63 0.88 -14.70
N ARG A 182 9.38 -0.43 -14.93
CA ARG A 182 10.33 -1.53 -14.75
C ARG A 182 10.76 -2.22 -16.05
N LEU A 183 10.02 -2.04 -17.14
CA LEU A 183 10.29 -2.69 -18.43
C LEU A 183 11.68 -2.39 -19.00
N TRP A 184 12.26 -1.22 -18.71
CA TRP A 184 13.59 -0.83 -19.18
C TRP A 184 14.68 -1.78 -18.67
N GLU A 185 14.53 -2.37 -17.50
CA GLU A 185 15.50 -3.30 -16.91
C GLU A 185 15.57 -4.59 -17.74
N PHE A 186 14.41 -5.14 -18.12
CA PHE A 186 14.34 -6.28 -19.05
C PHE A 186 14.87 -5.93 -20.44
N ALA A 187 14.55 -4.72 -20.93
CA ALA A 187 15.02 -4.26 -22.23
C ALA A 187 16.55 -4.12 -22.27
N LEU A 188 17.17 -3.58 -21.21
CA LEU A 188 18.62 -3.52 -21.05
C LEU A 188 19.23 -4.92 -21.08
N GLY A 189 18.63 -5.87 -20.37
CA GLY A 189 19.02 -7.27 -20.41
C GLY A 189 18.94 -7.85 -21.82
N GLY A 190 17.86 -7.57 -22.53
CA GLY A 190 17.67 -7.98 -23.92
C GLY A 190 18.71 -7.38 -24.88
N LEU A 191 19.04 -6.10 -24.72
CA LEU A 191 20.10 -5.44 -25.50
C LEU A 191 21.45 -6.11 -25.26
N LEU A 192 21.79 -6.39 -24.00
CA LEU A 192 22.99 -7.15 -23.67
C LEU A 192 22.98 -8.52 -24.35
N ALA A 193 21.85 -9.25 -24.35
CA ALA A 193 21.78 -10.56 -24.97
C ALA A 193 22.05 -10.56 -26.49
N LEU A 194 21.68 -9.49 -27.19
CA LEU A 194 21.90 -9.36 -28.63
C LEU A 194 23.33 -8.91 -28.99
N TRP A 195 24.01 -8.21 -28.08
CA TRP A 195 25.27 -7.51 -28.37
C TRP A 195 26.46 -7.93 -27.50
N ILE A 196 26.28 -8.82 -26.52
CA ILE A 196 27.32 -9.26 -25.59
C ILE A 196 28.58 -9.78 -26.28
N ASP A 197 28.43 -10.49 -27.40
CA ASP A 197 29.56 -11.07 -28.15
C ASP A 197 30.30 -10.04 -29.00
N ARG A 198 29.73 -8.84 -29.20
CA ARG A 198 30.36 -7.76 -29.99
C ARG A 198 31.15 -6.76 -29.15
N VAL A 199 31.13 -6.89 -27.82
CA VAL A 199 31.88 -6.00 -26.92
C VAL A 199 33.36 -6.45 -26.89
N PRO A 200 34.30 -5.64 -27.41
CA PRO A 200 35.68 -6.05 -27.64
C PRO A 200 36.55 -5.91 -26.36
N TRP A 201 36.12 -6.48 -25.24
CA TRP A 201 36.90 -6.43 -24.00
C TRP A 201 38.02 -7.46 -23.97
N THR A 202 39.21 -7.00 -23.61
CA THR A 202 40.36 -7.81 -23.24
C THR A 202 40.07 -8.65 -22.00
N ARG A 203 40.89 -9.69 -21.78
CA ARG A 203 40.75 -10.56 -20.60
C ARG A 203 40.94 -9.79 -19.29
N GLY A 204 41.80 -8.77 -19.26
CA GLY A 204 42.03 -7.92 -18.09
C GLY A 204 40.81 -7.09 -17.75
N GLU A 205 40.23 -6.42 -18.75
CA GLU A 205 39.01 -5.61 -18.61
C GLU A 205 37.84 -6.46 -18.13
N ARG A 206 37.62 -7.65 -18.70
CA ARG A 206 36.56 -8.56 -18.24
C ARG A 206 36.69 -8.97 -16.78
N VAL A 207 37.92 -9.17 -16.29
CA VAL A 207 38.17 -9.47 -14.86
C VAL A 207 37.89 -8.22 -14.01
N ALA A 208 38.43 -7.06 -14.40
CA ALA A 208 38.29 -5.82 -13.66
C ALA A 208 36.82 -5.38 -13.58
N PHE A 209 36.11 -5.30 -14.70
CA PHE A 209 34.70 -4.91 -14.75
C PHE A 209 33.78 -5.96 -14.13
N GLY A 210 34.13 -7.25 -14.22
CA GLY A 210 33.39 -8.29 -13.50
C GLY A 210 33.42 -8.07 -11.98
N TRP A 211 34.61 -7.80 -11.43
CA TRP A 211 34.74 -7.48 -9.99
C TRP A 211 34.14 -6.13 -9.63
N ALA A 212 34.28 -5.11 -10.48
CA ALA A 212 33.62 -3.82 -10.29
C ALA A 212 32.09 -3.97 -10.22
N GLY A 213 31.51 -4.85 -11.06
CA GLY A 213 30.09 -5.19 -11.00
C GLY A 213 29.71 -5.87 -9.67
N VAL A 214 30.48 -6.86 -9.21
CA VAL A 214 30.23 -7.52 -7.91
C VAL A 214 30.33 -6.53 -6.74
N LEU A 215 31.40 -5.74 -6.69
CA LEU A 215 31.60 -4.72 -5.66
C LEU A 215 30.50 -3.66 -5.71
N GLY A 216 30.10 -3.25 -6.91
CA GLY A 216 28.99 -2.33 -7.13
C GLY A 216 27.68 -2.86 -6.58
N LEU A 217 27.35 -4.15 -6.82
CA LEU A 217 26.15 -4.80 -6.28
C LEU A 217 26.18 -4.92 -4.77
N VAL A 218 27.32 -5.29 -4.19
CA VAL A 218 27.48 -5.35 -2.72
C VAL A 218 27.33 -3.95 -2.12
N ALA A 219 27.95 -2.93 -2.74
CA ALA A 219 27.86 -1.55 -2.29
C ALA A 219 26.44 -1.00 -2.35
N CYS A 220 25.61 -1.38 -3.34
CA CYS A 220 24.21 -0.97 -3.41
C CYS A 220 23.47 -1.22 -2.09
N GLY A 221 23.59 -2.41 -1.51
CA GLY A 221 22.91 -2.76 -0.26
C GLY A 221 23.35 -1.96 0.98
N PHE A 222 24.48 -1.27 0.91
CA PHE A 222 24.98 -0.41 1.98
C PHE A 222 24.80 1.08 1.72
N VAL A 223 24.69 1.51 0.46
CA VAL A 223 24.71 2.93 0.06
C VAL A 223 23.35 3.41 -0.40
N LEU A 224 22.59 2.58 -1.11
CA LEU A 224 21.26 2.96 -1.58
C LEU A 224 20.27 2.78 -0.45
N ASP A 225 19.80 3.90 0.07
CA ASP A 225 18.63 3.92 0.91
C ASP A 225 17.39 3.72 0.02
N GLY A 226 16.47 2.86 0.47
CA GLY A 226 15.30 2.44 -0.30
C GLY A 226 14.21 3.51 -0.44
N GLY A 227 14.43 4.69 0.11
CA GLY A 227 13.48 5.81 0.14
C GLY A 227 13.17 6.41 -1.22
N SER A 228 12.54 7.58 -1.20
CA SER A 228 11.88 8.35 -2.30
C SER A 228 12.57 8.43 -3.67
N THR A 229 13.83 8.01 -3.80
CA THR A 229 14.59 8.02 -5.05
C THR A 229 14.50 6.71 -5.85
N PHE A 230 13.99 5.63 -5.26
CA PHE A 230 13.87 4.31 -5.89
C PHE A 230 12.43 4.10 -6.40
N PRO A 231 12.18 3.64 -7.65
CA PRO A 231 13.16 3.15 -8.60
C PRO A 231 13.95 4.23 -9.31
N GLY A 232 13.26 5.11 -10.05
CA GLY A 232 13.83 6.22 -10.81
C GLY A 232 15.17 5.92 -11.49
N TYR A 233 16.07 6.91 -11.44
CA TYR A 233 17.44 6.75 -11.92
C TYR A 233 18.32 5.93 -10.96
N ALA A 234 17.93 5.79 -9.68
CA ALA A 234 18.72 5.08 -8.68
C ALA A 234 18.87 3.59 -9.03
N ALA A 235 17.84 2.99 -9.62
CA ALA A 235 17.85 1.61 -10.12
C ALA A 235 18.86 1.37 -11.27
N LEU A 236 19.40 2.41 -11.93
CA LEU A 236 20.49 2.26 -12.90
C LEU A 236 21.75 1.68 -12.27
N TRP A 237 22.01 1.97 -10.99
CA TRP A 237 23.22 1.45 -10.34
C TRP A 237 23.20 -0.08 -10.26
N PRO A 238 22.26 -0.75 -9.56
CA PRO A 238 22.28 -2.21 -9.47
C PRO A 238 22.16 -2.89 -10.84
N THR A 239 21.40 -2.33 -11.77
CA THR A 239 21.24 -2.90 -13.12
C THR A 239 22.53 -2.80 -13.95
N LEU A 240 23.23 -1.66 -13.94
CA LEU A 240 24.52 -1.52 -14.61
C LEU A 240 25.58 -2.40 -13.95
N ALA A 241 25.59 -2.50 -12.62
CA ALA A 241 26.49 -3.41 -11.91
C ALA A 241 26.25 -4.87 -12.31
N GLY A 242 24.98 -5.30 -12.40
CA GLY A 242 24.59 -6.60 -12.93
C GLY A 242 25.02 -6.81 -14.39
N ALA A 243 24.88 -5.78 -15.23
CA ALA A 243 25.33 -5.80 -16.63
C ALA A 243 26.84 -6.02 -16.75
N LEU A 244 27.64 -5.35 -15.91
CA LEU A 244 29.10 -5.53 -15.85
C LEU A 244 29.49 -6.96 -15.45
N VAL A 245 28.76 -7.57 -14.49
CA VAL A 245 28.98 -8.99 -14.13
C VAL A 245 28.71 -9.91 -15.32
N LEU A 246 27.60 -9.69 -16.06
CA LEU A 246 27.27 -10.47 -17.25
C LEU A 246 28.31 -10.31 -18.37
N LEU A 247 28.74 -9.08 -18.65
CA LEU A 247 29.76 -8.76 -19.66
C LEU A 247 31.15 -9.31 -19.28
N GLY A 248 31.47 -9.33 -17.99
CA GLY A 248 32.69 -9.95 -17.47
C GLY A 248 32.78 -11.44 -17.84
N GLY A 249 31.67 -12.16 -17.74
CA GLY A 249 31.51 -13.52 -18.27
C GLY A 249 32.55 -14.53 -17.77
N VAL A 250 32.69 -15.66 -18.48
CA VAL A 250 33.69 -16.69 -18.16
C VAL A 250 35.04 -16.28 -18.77
N THR A 251 35.87 -15.65 -17.95
CA THR A 251 37.27 -15.40 -18.32
C THR A 251 38.08 -16.66 -18.07
N ARG A 252 38.93 -17.14 -18.98
CA ARG A 252 39.84 -18.27 -18.67
C ARG A 252 40.90 -17.93 -17.58
N SER A 253 40.76 -16.81 -16.86
CA SER A 253 41.69 -16.26 -15.86
C SER A 253 41.53 -16.91 -14.50
N GLY A 254 42.65 -17.14 -13.79
CA GLY A 254 42.63 -17.59 -12.40
C GLY A 254 41.98 -16.61 -11.42
N TYR A 255 41.81 -15.34 -11.82
CA TYR A 255 41.32 -14.23 -10.99
C TYR A 255 39.90 -13.76 -11.36
N GLY A 256 39.23 -14.43 -12.30
CA GLY A 256 37.90 -14.01 -12.73
C GLY A 256 36.81 -14.33 -11.73
N VAL A 257 35.82 -13.43 -11.62
CA VAL A 257 34.61 -13.60 -10.78
C VAL A 257 33.90 -14.93 -11.03
N HIS A 258 33.88 -15.41 -12.27
CA HIS A 258 33.26 -16.69 -12.62
C HIS A 258 33.75 -17.87 -11.74
N ARG A 259 34.97 -17.86 -11.20
CA ARG A 259 35.45 -18.96 -10.33
C ARG A 259 34.65 -19.04 -9.02
N LEU A 260 34.30 -17.89 -8.44
CA LEU A 260 33.45 -17.79 -7.26
C LEU A 260 32.03 -18.26 -7.59
N LEU A 261 31.49 -17.79 -8.72
CA LEU A 261 30.12 -18.11 -9.16
C LEU A 261 29.95 -19.58 -9.57
N LEU A 262 31.04 -20.27 -9.94
CA LEU A 262 31.05 -21.69 -10.28
C LEU A 262 31.31 -22.61 -9.08
N LEU A 263 31.46 -22.07 -7.86
CA LEU A 263 31.54 -22.90 -6.67
C LEU A 263 30.23 -23.66 -6.47
N ARG A 264 30.32 -24.96 -6.15
CA ARG A 264 29.14 -25.81 -5.95
C ARG A 264 28.12 -25.25 -4.94
N PRO A 265 28.51 -24.68 -3.79
CA PRO A 265 27.55 -24.07 -2.87
C PRO A 265 26.79 -22.89 -3.48
N VAL A 266 27.46 -22.08 -4.31
CA VAL A 266 26.84 -20.92 -4.99
C VAL A 266 25.87 -21.38 -6.06
N GLN A 267 26.25 -22.41 -6.83
CA GLN A 267 25.35 -23.02 -7.81
C GLN A 267 24.13 -23.65 -7.14
N PHE A 268 24.32 -24.38 -6.06
CA PHE A 268 23.21 -24.96 -5.28
C PHE A 268 22.27 -23.88 -4.74
N LEU A 269 22.82 -22.77 -4.23
CA LEU A 269 22.00 -21.63 -3.80
C LEU A 269 21.20 -21.05 -4.97
N GLY A 270 21.79 -20.96 -6.17
CA GLY A 270 21.10 -20.57 -7.39
C GLY A 270 20.01 -21.55 -7.84
N GLU A 271 20.17 -22.86 -7.56
CA GLU A 271 19.15 -23.87 -7.87
C GLU A 271 17.91 -23.73 -6.98
N VAL A 272 18.09 -23.39 -5.70
CA VAL A 272 16.98 -23.22 -4.74
C VAL A 272 16.50 -21.77 -4.60
N SER A 273 17.07 -20.84 -5.38
CA SER A 273 16.84 -19.40 -5.20
C SER A 273 15.39 -18.98 -5.42
N TYR A 274 14.66 -19.67 -6.31
CA TYR A 274 13.25 -19.34 -6.59
C TYR A 274 12.34 -19.73 -5.42
N PRO A 275 12.33 -20.99 -4.91
CA PRO A 275 11.60 -21.29 -3.68
C PRO A 275 12.06 -20.48 -2.46
N LEU A 276 13.35 -20.16 -2.37
CA LEU A 276 13.86 -19.29 -1.31
C LEU A 276 13.29 -17.89 -1.41
N TYR A 277 13.19 -17.33 -2.61
CA TYR A 277 12.52 -16.07 -2.86
C TYR A 277 11.03 -16.12 -2.47
N LEU A 278 10.34 -17.24 -2.67
CA LEU A 278 8.93 -17.33 -2.26
C LEU A 278 8.76 -17.47 -0.74
N TRP A 279 9.64 -18.22 -0.06
CA TRP A 279 9.49 -18.48 1.37
C TRP A 279 10.07 -17.41 2.29
N HIS A 280 11.03 -16.61 1.83
CA HIS A 280 11.70 -15.66 2.73
C HIS A 280 10.77 -14.61 3.33
N TRP A 281 9.82 -14.13 2.53
CA TRP A 281 8.96 -13.01 2.94
C TRP A 281 7.79 -13.44 3.82
N PRO A 282 6.99 -14.48 3.50
CA PRO A 282 5.94 -14.93 4.41
C PRO A 282 6.50 -15.34 5.78
N VAL A 283 7.66 -16.02 5.80
CA VAL A 283 8.32 -16.41 7.06
C VAL A 283 8.76 -15.18 7.85
N LEU A 284 9.30 -14.16 7.18
CA LEU A 284 9.70 -12.90 7.81
C LEU A 284 8.50 -12.19 8.44
N VAL A 285 7.43 -11.95 7.67
CA VAL A 285 6.25 -11.22 8.13
C VAL A 285 5.52 -11.98 9.23
N LEU A 286 5.33 -13.30 9.08
CA LEU A 286 4.71 -14.12 10.13
C LEU A 286 5.56 -14.18 11.40
N PHE A 287 6.89 -14.14 11.30
CA PHE A 287 7.77 -14.08 12.46
C PHE A 287 7.60 -12.74 13.21
N MET A 288 7.57 -11.61 12.49
CA MET A 288 7.36 -10.28 13.07
C MET A 288 6.00 -10.19 13.78
N VAL A 289 4.94 -10.67 13.12
CA VAL A 289 3.59 -10.72 13.69
C VAL A 289 3.54 -11.63 14.93
N ALA A 290 4.16 -12.80 14.89
CA ALA A 290 4.17 -13.72 16.04
C ALA A 290 5.01 -13.23 17.22
N ARG A 291 5.97 -12.34 16.98
CA ARG A 291 6.81 -11.73 18.02
C ARG A 291 6.32 -10.37 18.49
N ASP A 292 5.34 -9.81 17.79
CA ASP A 292 4.81 -8.49 18.05
C ASP A 292 5.87 -7.39 17.98
N GLN A 293 6.77 -7.53 16.99
CA GLN A 293 7.94 -6.67 16.82
C GLN A 293 8.09 -6.28 15.35
N ASP A 294 8.35 -5.00 15.11
CA ASP A 294 8.63 -4.48 13.77
C ASP A 294 10.06 -4.80 13.31
N GLU A 295 10.93 -5.17 14.25
CA GLU A 295 12.29 -5.60 13.97
C GLU A 295 12.54 -7.04 14.42
N VAL A 296 13.25 -7.78 13.57
CA VAL A 296 13.54 -9.20 13.79
C VAL A 296 14.75 -9.39 14.73
N GLY A 297 15.65 -8.41 14.75
CA GLY A 297 16.98 -8.51 15.36
C GLY A 297 17.89 -9.56 14.71
N PRO A 298 19.18 -9.62 15.07
CA PRO A 298 20.15 -10.50 14.40
C PRO A 298 19.83 -12.00 14.56
N LEU A 299 19.41 -12.42 15.76
CA LEU A 299 19.12 -13.83 16.06
C LEU A 299 17.84 -14.30 15.35
N GLY A 300 16.78 -13.48 15.39
CA GLY A 300 15.57 -13.76 14.64
C GLY A 300 15.84 -13.79 13.14
N GLY A 301 16.72 -12.91 12.65
CA GLY A 301 17.09 -12.86 11.24
C GLY A 301 17.76 -14.15 10.77
N ILE A 302 18.65 -14.72 11.60
CA ILE A 302 19.23 -16.05 11.35
C ILE A 302 18.15 -17.13 11.33
N ALA A 303 17.19 -17.09 12.26
CA ALA A 303 16.10 -18.05 12.33
C ALA A 303 15.21 -17.98 11.07
N VAL A 304 14.79 -16.78 10.65
CA VAL A 304 14.03 -16.54 9.42
C VAL A 304 14.79 -17.11 8.22
N ILE A 305 16.09 -16.77 8.09
CA ILE A 305 16.91 -17.26 6.97
C ILE A 305 16.99 -18.78 6.93
N MET A 306 17.25 -19.40 8.08
CA MET A 306 17.36 -20.85 8.21
C MET A 306 16.04 -21.55 7.89
N VAL A 307 14.92 -21.07 8.42
CA VAL A 307 13.59 -21.66 8.17
C VAL A 307 13.23 -21.54 6.69
N SER A 308 13.38 -20.36 6.09
CA SER A 308 13.10 -20.15 4.66
C SER A 308 14.00 -21.00 3.78
N PHE A 309 15.27 -21.18 4.14
CA PHE A 309 16.19 -22.04 3.41
C PHE A 309 15.80 -23.51 3.47
N VAL A 310 15.42 -24.01 4.66
CA VAL A 310 14.94 -25.39 4.82
C VAL A 310 13.67 -25.60 3.98
N LEU A 311 12.68 -24.70 4.08
CA LEU A 311 11.45 -24.79 3.29
C LEU A 311 11.74 -24.74 1.78
N ALA A 312 12.65 -23.86 1.34
CA ALA A 312 13.06 -23.78 -0.06
C ALA A 312 13.68 -25.09 -0.57
N VAL A 313 14.57 -25.72 0.22
CA VAL A 313 15.18 -27.02 -0.14
C VAL A 313 14.11 -28.11 -0.19
N LEU A 314 13.18 -28.15 0.76
CA LEU A 314 12.08 -29.12 0.78
C LEU A 314 11.17 -28.95 -0.43
N THR A 315 10.73 -27.73 -0.75
CA THR A 315 9.92 -27.44 -1.94
C THR A 315 10.68 -27.80 -3.22
N SER A 316 11.96 -27.46 -3.32
CA SER A 316 12.79 -27.79 -4.50
C SER A 316 12.90 -29.31 -4.71
N ARG A 317 13.08 -30.07 -3.61
CA ARG A 317 13.28 -31.51 -3.65
C ARG A 317 11.99 -32.30 -3.87
N PHE A 318 10.91 -31.91 -3.22
CA PHE A 318 9.65 -32.69 -3.18
C PHE A 318 8.59 -32.19 -4.16
N VAL A 319 8.69 -30.94 -4.64
CA VAL A 319 7.70 -30.36 -5.57
C VAL A 319 8.33 -30.12 -6.92
N GLU A 320 9.39 -29.30 -6.99
CA GLU A 320 9.97 -28.92 -8.29
C GLU A 320 10.67 -30.09 -8.99
N SER A 321 11.54 -30.81 -8.28
CA SER A 321 12.37 -31.87 -8.87
C SER A 321 11.54 -33.01 -9.48
N PRO A 322 10.46 -33.50 -8.82
CA PRO A 322 9.58 -34.49 -9.42
C PRO A 322 8.83 -33.95 -10.64
N LEU A 323 8.24 -32.75 -10.54
CA LEU A 323 7.44 -32.16 -11.62
C LEU A 323 8.27 -31.84 -12.87
N ARG A 324 9.54 -31.47 -12.71
CA ARG A 324 10.47 -31.30 -13.83
C ARG A 324 10.76 -32.60 -14.59
N ARG A 325 10.63 -33.76 -13.95
CA ARG A 325 10.85 -35.08 -14.58
C ARG A 325 9.61 -35.58 -15.35
N VAL A 326 8.42 -35.10 -14.99
CA VAL A 326 7.18 -35.48 -15.67
C VAL A 326 7.10 -34.81 -17.04
N ARG A 327 6.92 -35.63 -18.08
CA ARG A 327 6.69 -35.15 -19.44
C ARG A 327 5.19 -34.96 -19.66
N LEU A 328 4.72 -33.73 -19.51
CA LEU A 328 3.34 -33.34 -19.82
C LEU A 328 3.25 -32.84 -21.26
N SER A 329 2.11 -33.10 -21.91
CA SER A 329 1.73 -32.38 -23.12
C SER A 329 1.48 -30.90 -22.80
N ASP A 330 1.46 -30.03 -23.81
CA ASP A 330 1.16 -28.61 -23.58
C ASP A 330 -0.24 -28.42 -23.01
N GLY A 331 -1.24 -29.19 -23.49
CA GLY A 331 -2.61 -29.15 -22.96
C GLY A 331 -2.70 -29.56 -21.49
N ASP A 332 -1.99 -30.62 -21.09
CA ASP A 332 -1.98 -31.07 -19.69
C ASP A 332 -1.24 -30.10 -18.78
N ALA A 333 -0.21 -29.42 -19.28
CA ALA A 333 0.48 -28.36 -18.55
C ALA A 333 -0.45 -27.16 -18.26
N TYR A 334 -1.29 -26.76 -19.22
CA TYR A 334 -2.29 -25.71 -18.98
C TYR A 334 -3.36 -26.13 -17.99
N ARG A 335 -3.88 -27.36 -18.11
CA ARG A 335 -4.87 -27.91 -17.16
C ARG A 335 -4.31 -27.97 -15.75
N TYR A 336 -3.06 -28.42 -15.61
CA TYR A 336 -2.35 -28.42 -14.32
C TYR A 336 -2.21 -27.00 -13.77
N GLY A 337 -1.78 -26.04 -14.60
CA GLY A 337 -1.65 -24.65 -14.17
C GLY A 337 -2.98 -24.03 -13.74
N ALA A 338 -4.05 -24.27 -14.50
CA ALA A 338 -5.39 -23.82 -14.16
C ALA A 338 -5.90 -24.45 -12.86
N ALA A 339 -5.67 -25.75 -12.65
CA ALA A 339 -6.02 -26.42 -11.39
C ALA A 339 -5.23 -25.86 -10.21
N ALA A 340 -3.93 -25.57 -10.39
CA ALA A 340 -3.08 -25.00 -9.36
C ALA A 340 -3.56 -23.60 -8.93
N VAL A 341 -3.93 -22.74 -9.88
CA VAL A 341 -4.53 -21.43 -9.61
C VAL A 341 -5.91 -21.59 -8.96
N ALA A 342 -6.78 -22.46 -9.50
CA ALA A 342 -8.13 -22.67 -8.99
C ALA A 342 -8.14 -23.15 -7.52
N VAL A 343 -7.19 -24.01 -7.13
CA VAL A 343 -7.08 -24.47 -5.74
C VAL A 343 -6.68 -23.33 -4.80
N VAL A 344 -5.77 -22.45 -5.22
CA VAL A 344 -5.41 -21.25 -4.42
C VAL A 344 -6.60 -20.30 -4.29
N LEU A 345 -7.30 -20.02 -5.40
CA LEU A 345 -8.48 -19.16 -5.40
C LEU A 345 -9.61 -19.73 -4.55
N LEU A 346 -9.83 -21.05 -4.59
CA LEU A 346 -10.81 -21.71 -3.74
C LEU A 346 -10.43 -21.60 -2.26
N ALA A 347 -9.17 -21.82 -1.91
CA ALA A 347 -8.69 -21.66 -0.53
C ALA A 347 -8.82 -20.21 -0.04
N ALA A 348 -8.49 -19.24 -0.89
CA ALA A 348 -8.67 -17.82 -0.60
C ALA A 348 -10.15 -17.45 -0.43
N ALA A 349 -11.04 -17.98 -1.28
CA ALA A 349 -12.48 -17.78 -1.17
C ALA A 349 -13.08 -18.41 0.11
N ILE A 350 -12.57 -19.57 0.54
CA ILE A 350 -12.95 -20.17 1.82
C ILE A 350 -12.52 -19.27 2.98
N TRP A 351 -11.31 -18.72 2.93
CA TRP A 351 -10.83 -17.79 3.95
C TRP A 351 -11.63 -16.48 3.96
N GLN A 352 -11.93 -15.90 2.78
CA GLN A 352 -12.82 -14.74 2.66
C GLN A 352 -14.20 -15.04 3.26
N SER A 353 -14.78 -16.19 2.95
CA SER A 353 -16.07 -16.58 3.52
C SER A 353 -16.02 -16.74 5.03
N ALA A 354 -14.89 -17.17 5.59
CA ALA A 354 -14.71 -17.21 7.05
C ALA A 354 -14.59 -15.80 7.64
N ALA A 355 -13.91 -14.86 6.96
CA ALA A 355 -13.82 -13.45 7.34
C ALA A 355 -15.22 -12.80 7.37
N THR A 356 -15.99 -12.93 6.27
CA THR A 356 -17.35 -12.37 6.18
C THR A 356 -18.34 -12.99 7.17
N ARG A 357 -18.11 -14.21 7.65
CA ARG A 357 -18.92 -14.80 8.74
C ARG A 357 -18.57 -14.27 10.12
N ARG A 358 -17.38 -13.66 10.28
CA ARG A 358 -16.95 -12.99 11.51
C ARG A 358 -17.29 -11.50 11.52
N GLU A 359 -17.61 -10.94 10.36
CA GLU A 359 -18.28 -9.64 10.31
C GLU A 359 -19.58 -9.74 11.11
N ILE A 360 -19.76 -8.80 12.02
CA ILE A 360 -21.01 -8.64 12.76
C ILE A 360 -21.73 -7.50 12.05
N PRO A 361 -22.93 -7.72 11.50
CA PRO A 361 -23.73 -6.63 10.95
C PRO A 361 -23.86 -5.53 12.00
N SER A 362 -23.79 -4.27 11.60
CA SER A 362 -24.00 -3.12 12.48
C SER A 362 -25.48 -2.98 12.92
N ASP A 363 -26.26 -4.06 12.85
CA ASP A 363 -27.64 -4.17 13.28
C ASP A 363 -27.71 -3.92 14.80
N GLY A 364 -28.30 -2.79 15.18
CA GLY A 364 -28.42 -2.36 16.57
C GLY A 364 -27.39 -1.32 17.02
N LEU A 365 -26.55 -0.79 16.12
CA LEU A 365 -25.74 0.41 16.37
C LEU A 365 -26.64 1.57 16.84
N GLY A 366 -26.24 2.24 17.92
CA GLY A 366 -27.04 3.28 18.59
C GLY A 366 -28.20 2.74 19.44
N GLY A 367 -28.38 1.42 19.52
CA GLY A 367 -29.35 0.76 20.39
C GLY A 367 -28.79 0.43 21.77
N PRO A 368 -29.59 -0.20 22.67
CA PRO A 368 -29.18 -0.46 24.06
C PRO A 368 -27.96 -1.38 24.23
N GLN A 369 -27.66 -2.21 23.23
CA GLN A 369 -26.49 -3.12 23.27
C GLN A 369 -25.23 -2.45 22.72
N TYR A 370 -25.37 -1.52 21.78
CA TYR A 370 -24.26 -0.81 21.13
C TYR A 370 -24.49 0.70 21.14
N PRO A 371 -24.67 1.32 22.33
CA PRO A 371 -24.94 2.74 22.47
C PRO A 371 -23.80 3.65 22.01
N GLY A 372 -22.55 3.14 21.94
CA GLY A 372 -21.39 3.93 21.54
C GLY A 372 -21.23 5.19 22.39
N ALA A 373 -21.08 6.35 21.75
CA ALA A 373 -20.91 7.63 22.44
C ALA A 373 -22.03 7.97 23.44
N ALA A 374 -23.26 7.49 23.22
CA ALA A 374 -24.37 7.68 24.16
C ALA A 374 -24.11 7.02 25.54
N ALA A 375 -23.25 5.99 25.62
CA ALA A 375 -22.88 5.35 26.88
C ALA A 375 -22.17 6.29 27.87
N LEU A 376 -21.52 7.34 27.38
CA LEU A 376 -20.88 8.35 28.24
C LEU A 376 -21.92 9.14 29.07
N VAL A 377 -23.16 9.20 28.58
CA VAL A 377 -24.27 9.89 29.24
C VAL A 377 -25.19 8.90 29.95
N ASP A 378 -25.59 7.83 29.25
CA ASP A 378 -26.61 6.88 29.70
C ASP A 378 -26.05 5.73 30.56
N GLY A 379 -24.73 5.59 30.59
CA GLY A 379 -24.01 4.52 31.29
C GLY A 379 -23.63 3.35 30.37
N GLU A 380 -22.67 2.55 30.85
CA GLU A 380 -22.15 1.41 30.08
C GLU A 380 -23.18 0.27 29.94
N PRO A 381 -23.32 -0.33 28.74
CA PRO A 381 -24.19 -1.47 28.49
C PRO A 381 -23.61 -2.77 29.06
N GLU A 382 -24.40 -3.84 29.00
CA GLU A 382 -23.89 -5.20 29.23
C GLU A 382 -22.83 -5.56 28.18
N PRO A 383 -21.73 -6.25 28.56
CA PRO A 383 -20.66 -6.60 27.62
C PRO A 383 -21.15 -7.42 26.42
N ALA A 384 -20.80 -6.98 25.22
CA ALA A 384 -21.08 -7.65 23.96
C ALA A 384 -19.81 -7.78 23.10
N PRO A 385 -19.83 -8.55 21.99
CA PRO A 385 -18.80 -8.47 20.96
C PRO A 385 -18.65 -7.03 20.43
N LEU A 386 -17.47 -6.67 19.94
CA LEU A 386 -17.20 -5.31 19.45
C LEU A 386 -17.89 -5.03 18.11
N LEU A 387 -18.37 -3.79 17.95
CA LEU A 387 -18.73 -3.21 16.66
C LEU A 387 -17.80 -2.03 16.30
N PRO A 388 -17.35 -1.89 15.04
CA PRO A 388 -17.31 -2.95 14.03
C PRO A 388 -16.50 -4.15 14.54
N ALA A 389 -16.74 -5.32 13.93
CA ALA A 389 -15.94 -6.49 14.23
C ALA A 389 -14.46 -6.24 13.82
N PRO A 390 -13.47 -6.78 14.55
CA PRO A 390 -12.05 -6.56 14.21
C PRO A 390 -11.70 -6.92 12.75
N VAL A 391 -12.36 -7.91 12.15
CA VAL A 391 -12.13 -8.30 10.75
C VAL A 391 -12.51 -7.22 9.73
N SER A 392 -13.42 -6.31 10.08
CA SER A 392 -13.93 -5.26 9.20
C SER A 392 -13.59 -3.85 9.69
N VAL A 393 -12.87 -3.71 10.80
CA VAL A 393 -12.61 -2.40 11.42
C VAL A 393 -12.01 -1.43 10.41
N TYR A 394 -10.94 -1.78 9.69
CA TYR A 394 -10.30 -0.87 8.72
C TYR A 394 -11.16 -0.48 7.51
N GLN A 395 -12.33 -1.12 7.33
CA GLN A 395 -13.31 -0.74 6.29
C GLN A 395 -14.43 0.13 6.84
N ASP A 396 -14.49 0.33 8.17
CA ASP A 396 -15.48 1.16 8.86
C ASP A 396 -15.12 2.65 8.79
N TRP A 397 -14.81 3.12 7.59
CA TRP A 397 -14.63 4.53 7.27
C TRP A 397 -15.95 5.15 6.80
N VAL A 398 -16.06 6.47 6.87
CA VAL A 398 -17.21 7.18 6.34
C VAL A 398 -17.07 7.33 4.82
N TRP A 399 -18.01 6.76 4.08
CA TRP A 399 -17.94 6.73 2.61
C TRP A 399 -18.73 7.89 2.01
N VAL A 400 -18.03 8.89 1.47
CA VAL A 400 -18.61 9.98 0.66
C VAL A 400 -18.62 9.68 -0.84
N GLN A 401 -18.25 8.47 -1.26
CA GLN A 401 -18.16 8.07 -2.67
C GLN A 401 -19.50 8.05 -3.43
N ASP A 402 -20.61 7.94 -2.71
CA ASP A 402 -21.96 8.03 -3.30
C ASP A 402 -22.41 9.49 -3.48
N TRP A 403 -21.54 10.47 -3.17
CA TRP A 403 -21.83 11.89 -3.34
C TRP A 403 -21.43 12.36 -4.74
N ASP A 404 -22.08 13.43 -5.20
CA ASP A 404 -21.77 14.05 -6.49
C ASP A 404 -20.50 14.89 -6.34
N CYS A 405 -19.37 14.32 -6.76
CA CYS A 405 -18.04 14.93 -6.67
C CYS A 405 -17.62 15.60 -7.98
N ALA A 406 -17.08 16.82 -7.88
CA ALA A 406 -16.52 17.57 -9.00
C ALA A 406 -15.16 18.17 -8.62
N PRO A 407 -14.18 18.22 -9.55
CA PRO A 407 -12.87 18.78 -9.25
C PRO A 407 -12.97 20.29 -9.00
N LEU A 408 -12.34 20.73 -7.92
CA LEU A 408 -12.21 22.12 -7.52
C LEU A 408 -10.99 22.73 -8.21
N SER A 409 -11.21 23.37 -9.36
CA SER A 409 -10.19 24.09 -10.16
C SER A 409 -9.08 23.20 -10.77
N GLU A 410 -7.92 23.78 -11.15
CA GLU A 410 -6.73 23.03 -11.63
C GLU A 410 -6.04 22.22 -10.52
N VAL A 411 -6.44 22.40 -9.27
CA VAL A 411 -5.94 21.65 -8.12
C VAL A 411 -6.73 20.34 -8.01
N ALA A 412 -6.04 19.20 -8.04
CA ALA A 412 -6.64 17.87 -8.06
C ALA A 412 -7.31 17.48 -6.72
N ALA A 413 -8.42 18.13 -6.38
CA ALA A 413 -9.25 17.78 -5.24
C ALA A 413 -10.73 17.98 -5.57
N ASP A 414 -11.59 17.11 -5.05
CA ASP A 414 -13.00 17.14 -5.36
C ASP A 414 -13.79 17.87 -4.26
N ILE A 415 -14.77 18.68 -4.67
CA ILE A 415 -15.90 19.08 -3.82
C ILE A 415 -17.03 18.08 -4.05
N CYS A 416 -17.49 17.45 -2.98
CA CYS A 416 -18.49 16.38 -3.02
C CYS A 416 -19.79 16.86 -2.37
N THR A 417 -20.91 16.74 -3.08
CA THR A 417 -22.21 17.18 -2.58
C THR A 417 -23.10 15.98 -2.32
N GLN A 418 -23.66 15.88 -1.12
CA GLN A 418 -24.60 14.83 -0.78
C GLN A 418 -25.86 14.93 -1.66
N PRO A 419 -26.27 13.84 -2.34
CA PRO A 419 -27.51 13.83 -3.10
C PRO A 419 -28.71 13.92 -2.15
N VAL A 420 -29.66 14.80 -2.48
CA VAL A 420 -30.89 15.03 -1.70
C VAL A 420 -32.12 14.86 -2.59
N GLU A 421 -33.20 14.32 -2.03
CA GLU A 421 -34.46 14.05 -2.77
C GLU A 421 -35.32 15.31 -2.97
N ALA A 422 -35.16 16.31 -2.08
CA ALA A 422 -35.88 17.57 -2.08
C ALA A 422 -34.90 18.74 -1.84
N PRO A 423 -35.28 19.99 -2.17
CA PRO A 423 -34.46 21.15 -1.85
C PRO A 423 -34.15 21.20 -0.34
N PRO A 424 -32.87 21.30 0.05
CA PRO A 424 -32.49 21.24 1.45
C PRO A 424 -32.89 22.51 2.19
N GLU A 425 -33.20 22.41 3.48
CA GLU A 425 -33.45 23.58 4.32
C GLU A 425 -32.17 24.40 4.54
N ARG A 426 -31.03 23.71 4.62
CA ARG A 426 -29.69 24.32 4.77
C ARG A 426 -28.63 23.53 4.02
N ARG A 427 -27.59 24.23 3.58
CA ARG A 427 -26.37 23.69 2.97
C ARG A 427 -25.21 23.89 3.93
N ILE A 428 -24.68 22.79 4.45
CA ILE A 428 -23.60 22.79 5.43
C ILE A 428 -22.33 22.31 4.75
N LEU A 429 -21.30 23.16 4.74
CA LEU A 429 -19.99 22.78 4.21
C LEU A 429 -19.12 22.20 5.32
N VAL A 430 -18.58 21.02 5.11
CA VAL A 430 -17.58 20.35 5.95
C VAL A 430 -16.23 20.45 5.22
N VAL A 431 -15.27 21.15 5.83
CA VAL A 431 -13.99 21.48 5.17
C VAL A 431 -12.77 21.18 6.03
N GLY A 432 -11.89 20.30 5.54
CA GLY A 432 -10.67 19.92 6.26
C GLY A 432 -10.02 18.65 5.72
N ASP A 433 -9.30 17.97 6.61
CA ASP A 433 -8.64 16.69 6.31
C ASP A 433 -9.46 15.51 6.82
N SER A 434 -8.79 14.36 6.98
CA SER A 434 -9.40 13.12 7.41
C SER A 434 -9.98 13.15 8.83
N HIS A 435 -9.44 13.99 9.71
CA HIS A 435 -9.99 14.15 11.06
C HIS A 435 -11.33 14.88 11.06
N LEU A 436 -11.61 15.65 10.01
CA LEU A 436 -12.94 16.22 9.81
C LEU A 436 -13.82 15.34 8.93
N GLU A 437 -13.25 14.65 7.95
CA GLU A 437 -13.98 13.68 7.13
C GLU A 437 -14.67 12.64 8.02
N GLN A 438 -13.94 12.01 8.95
CA GLN A 438 -14.52 11.04 9.91
C GLN A 438 -15.75 11.58 10.66
N PHE A 439 -15.80 12.89 10.93
CA PHE A 439 -16.88 13.52 11.68
C PHE A 439 -18.17 13.59 10.86
N ILE A 440 -18.10 13.46 9.53
CA ILE A 440 -19.27 13.37 8.65
C ILE A 440 -20.18 12.21 9.05
N ALA A 441 -19.64 11.10 9.58
CA ALA A 441 -20.47 9.99 10.06
C ALA A 441 -21.43 10.41 11.18
N ALA A 442 -21.02 11.35 12.05
CA ALA A 442 -21.89 11.92 13.07
C ALA A 442 -22.92 12.92 12.50
N LEU A 443 -22.55 13.61 11.41
CA LEU A 443 -23.39 14.65 10.79
C LEU A 443 -24.46 14.10 9.86
N VAL A 444 -24.23 12.96 9.19
CA VAL A 444 -25.18 12.39 8.23
C VAL A 444 -26.56 12.09 8.85
N PRO A 445 -26.67 11.48 10.05
CA PRO A 445 -27.97 11.27 10.69
C PRO A 445 -28.68 12.60 11.03
N ILE A 446 -27.93 13.60 11.51
CA ILE A 446 -28.45 14.93 11.87
C ILE A 446 -28.97 15.63 10.60
N ALA A 447 -28.17 15.65 9.54
CA ALA A 447 -28.53 16.29 8.27
C ALA A 447 -29.81 15.67 7.67
N ARG A 448 -29.97 14.34 7.75
CA ARG A 448 -31.20 13.66 7.31
C ARG A 448 -32.42 14.02 8.17
N GLN A 449 -32.24 14.23 9.47
CA GLN A 449 -33.33 14.57 10.38
C GLN A 449 -33.84 16.01 10.20
N HIS A 450 -32.95 16.93 9.79
CA HIS A 450 -33.26 18.34 9.59
C HIS A 450 -33.35 18.76 8.11
N ASP A 451 -33.41 17.81 7.18
CA ASP A 451 -33.46 18.07 5.74
C ASP A 451 -32.31 18.98 5.23
N TRP A 452 -31.11 18.82 5.78
CA TRP A 452 -29.90 19.53 5.34
C TRP A 452 -29.16 18.77 4.25
N GLN A 453 -28.41 19.51 3.44
CA GLN A 453 -27.44 18.97 2.49
C GLN A 453 -26.03 19.18 3.04
N LEU A 454 -25.27 18.09 3.15
CA LEU A 454 -23.84 18.16 3.44
C LEU A 454 -23.05 18.33 2.15
N ILE A 455 -22.04 19.20 2.19
CA ILE A 455 -21.07 19.42 1.13
C ILE A 455 -19.69 19.18 1.76
N GLY A 456 -18.88 18.32 1.16
CA GLY A 456 -17.53 17.99 1.63
C GLY A 456 -16.48 18.62 0.73
N ALA A 457 -15.60 19.43 1.30
CA ALA A 457 -14.35 19.86 0.69
C ALA A 457 -13.20 19.27 1.50
N LEU A 458 -12.75 18.07 1.11
CA LEU A 458 -11.88 17.24 1.93
C LEU A 458 -10.57 16.95 1.22
N ARG A 459 -9.45 17.14 1.91
CA ARG A 459 -8.13 16.73 1.44
C ARG A 459 -7.32 16.14 2.57
N GLY A 460 -6.97 14.87 2.39
CA GLY A 460 -6.08 14.13 3.28
C GLY A 460 -4.83 14.90 3.70
N ALA A 461 -4.52 14.91 5.00
CA ALA A 461 -3.37 15.62 5.57
C ALA A 461 -3.31 17.13 5.27
N CYS A 462 -4.42 17.75 4.87
CA CYS A 462 -4.50 19.16 4.56
C CYS A 462 -5.71 19.80 5.27
N PRO A 463 -5.59 20.13 6.57
CA PRO A 463 -6.68 20.77 7.31
C PRO A 463 -6.96 22.18 6.75
N PHE A 464 -8.15 22.72 7.06
CA PHE A 464 -8.55 24.03 6.56
C PHE A 464 -7.77 25.15 7.27
N SER A 465 -6.69 25.62 6.64
CA SER A 465 -5.74 26.58 7.19
C SER A 465 -5.18 27.49 6.10
N THR A 466 -4.63 28.64 6.49
CA THR A 466 -3.86 29.50 5.57
C THR A 466 -2.43 29.00 5.34
N ALA A 467 -1.99 27.98 6.07
CA ALA A 467 -0.68 27.32 5.93
C ALA A 467 -0.84 25.80 5.80
N SER A 468 0.20 25.12 5.31
CA SER A 468 0.24 23.65 5.38
C SER A 468 0.70 23.20 6.75
N GLU A 469 -0.23 22.66 7.53
CA GLU A 469 -0.01 22.33 8.94
C GLU A 469 0.63 20.95 9.15
N VAL A 470 0.58 20.05 8.16
CA VAL A 470 1.16 18.69 8.25
C VAL A 470 2.56 18.64 7.66
N ASP A 471 2.71 19.11 6.41
CA ASP A 471 4.00 19.22 5.73
C ASP A 471 4.22 20.68 5.30
N PRO A 472 5.13 21.43 5.95
CA PRO A 472 5.38 22.83 5.61
C PRO A 472 5.77 23.08 4.15
N ASP A 473 6.27 22.07 3.44
CA ASP A 473 6.67 22.16 2.03
C ASP A 473 5.54 21.80 1.05
N ASP A 474 4.35 21.42 1.53
CA ASP A 474 3.18 21.09 0.69
C ASP A 474 2.49 22.36 0.16
N ALA A 475 3.05 22.91 -0.91
CA ALA A 475 2.49 24.05 -1.63
C ALA A 475 1.11 23.76 -2.26
N GLU A 476 0.82 22.49 -2.57
CA GLU A 476 -0.47 22.12 -3.14
C GLU A 476 -1.59 22.20 -2.09
N CYS A 477 -1.31 21.84 -0.84
CA CYS A 477 -2.25 22.00 0.28
C CYS A 477 -2.62 23.47 0.49
N VAL A 478 -1.64 24.38 0.42
CA VAL A 478 -1.88 25.83 0.51
C VAL A 478 -2.73 26.33 -0.66
N ALA A 479 -2.41 25.91 -1.89
CA ALA A 479 -3.18 26.27 -3.08
C ALA A 479 -4.63 25.75 -3.02
N TRP A 480 -4.82 24.53 -2.52
CA TRP A 480 -6.13 23.93 -2.31
C TRP A 480 -6.96 24.71 -1.27
N ASN A 481 -6.37 25.03 -0.13
CA ASN A 481 -7.02 25.83 0.91
C ASN A 481 -7.49 27.19 0.40
N ALA A 482 -6.67 27.85 -0.43
CA ALA A 482 -7.05 29.11 -1.08
C ALA A 482 -8.25 28.92 -2.03
N ALA A 483 -8.23 27.87 -2.87
CA ALA A 483 -9.33 27.57 -3.79
C ALA A 483 -10.64 27.25 -3.06
N VAL A 484 -10.59 26.49 -1.96
CA VAL A 484 -11.78 26.21 -1.14
C VAL A 484 -12.33 27.48 -0.49
N ALA A 485 -11.47 28.35 0.01
CA ALA A 485 -11.90 29.62 0.61
C ALA A 485 -12.56 30.57 -0.43
N ASP A 486 -12.14 30.51 -1.69
CA ASP A 486 -12.78 31.21 -2.79
C ASP A 486 -14.15 30.57 -3.14
N GLU A 487 -14.22 29.24 -3.22
CA GLU A 487 -15.48 28.50 -3.44
C GLU A 487 -16.52 28.79 -2.35
N ILE A 488 -16.12 28.88 -1.07
CA ILE A 488 -17.02 29.26 0.02
C ILE A 488 -17.68 30.62 -0.23
N THR A 489 -16.92 31.55 -0.82
CA THR A 489 -17.41 32.90 -1.14
C THR A 489 -18.48 32.86 -2.22
N GLU A 490 -18.36 31.94 -3.18
CA GLU A 490 -19.34 31.75 -4.26
C GLU A 490 -20.56 30.92 -3.81
N LEU A 491 -20.31 29.78 -3.14
CA LEU A 491 -21.32 28.83 -2.69
C LEU A 491 -22.27 29.43 -1.63
N ARG A 492 -21.71 30.27 -0.74
CA ARG A 492 -22.39 30.88 0.42
C ARG A 492 -23.17 29.82 1.22
N PRO A 493 -22.50 28.83 1.84
CA PRO A 493 -23.16 27.84 2.68
C PRO A 493 -23.78 28.51 3.92
N ASP A 494 -24.78 27.85 4.51
CA ASP A 494 -25.48 28.33 5.70
C ASP A 494 -24.62 28.20 6.96
N ALA A 495 -23.66 27.26 6.97
CA ALA A 495 -22.61 27.16 7.97
C ALA A 495 -21.40 26.39 7.43
N VAL A 496 -20.25 26.57 8.08
CA VAL A 496 -19.03 25.81 7.83
C VAL A 496 -18.63 25.03 9.08
N ILE A 497 -18.35 23.74 8.92
CA ILE A 497 -17.80 22.87 9.97
C ILE A 497 -16.32 22.63 9.64
N THR A 498 -15.43 22.84 10.60
CA THR A 498 -13.98 22.64 10.44
C THR A 498 -13.29 22.25 11.75
N LEU A 499 -11.97 22.01 11.75
CA LEU A 499 -11.22 21.67 12.97
C LEU A 499 -10.89 22.91 13.80
N ALA A 500 -10.89 22.75 15.13
CA ALA A 500 -10.50 23.75 16.12
C ALA A 500 -9.07 23.56 16.64
N THR A 501 -8.63 22.30 16.73
CA THR A 501 -7.31 21.93 17.24
C THR A 501 -6.71 20.82 16.39
N ARG A 502 -5.46 20.48 16.66
CA ARG A 502 -4.77 19.31 16.12
C ARG A 502 -3.64 18.89 17.06
N ASP A 503 -3.02 17.76 16.73
CA ASP A 503 -1.89 17.16 17.45
C ASP A 503 -2.20 16.80 18.92
N VAL A 504 -3.42 16.34 19.21
CA VAL A 504 -3.81 15.78 20.51
C VAL A 504 -3.06 14.46 20.74
N ARG A 505 -1.90 14.51 21.40
CA ARG A 505 -1.02 13.36 21.67
C ARG A 505 -0.50 13.40 23.08
N SER A 506 -0.03 12.25 23.56
CA SER A 506 0.62 12.16 24.87
C SER A 506 1.81 13.12 24.93
N GLY A 507 1.87 13.92 25.99
CA GLY A 507 2.82 15.01 26.12
C GLY A 507 2.22 16.40 25.88
N LEU A 508 0.89 16.52 25.79
CA LEU A 508 0.16 17.79 25.71
C LEU A 508 0.60 18.67 24.53
N THR A 509 0.68 18.08 23.34
CA THR A 509 1.11 18.76 22.12
C THR A 509 -0.02 19.44 21.35
N GLU A 510 -1.25 19.39 21.88
CA GLU A 510 -2.42 19.96 21.22
C GLU A 510 -2.27 21.47 21.00
N GLN A 511 -2.66 21.93 19.81
CA GLN A 511 -2.59 23.35 19.44
C GLN A 511 -3.78 23.76 18.56
N THR A 512 -4.11 25.06 18.60
CA THR A 512 -4.95 25.72 17.59
C THR A 512 -4.04 26.53 16.66
N PRO A 513 -3.79 26.06 15.43
CA PRO A 513 -2.94 26.77 14.48
C PRO A 513 -3.44 28.19 14.19
N PRO A 514 -2.54 29.18 14.04
CA PRO A 514 -2.92 30.54 13.65
C PRO A 514 -3.71 30.59 12.34
N GLY A 515 -3.38 29.72 11.38
CA GLY A 515 -4.06 29.67 10.10
C GLY A 515 -5.51 29.19 10.17
N PHE A 516 -5.89 28.41 11.20
CA PHE A 516 -7.30 28.08 11.46
C PHE A 516 -8.06 29.35 11.86
N VAL A 517 -7.49 30.13 12.79
CA VAL A 517 -8.11 31.38 13.27
C VAL A 517 -8.24 32.42 12.16
N GLU A 518 -7.25 32.50 11.26
CA GLU A 518 -7.32 33.36 10.07
C GLU A 518 -8.45 32.96 9.13
N GLN A 519 -8.64 31.66 8.88
CA GLN A 519 -9.78 31.18 8.09
C GLN A 519 -11.11 31.48 8.77
N TRP A 520 -11.22 31.32 10.10
CA TRP A 520 -12.45 31.68 10.83
C TRP A 520 -12.78 33.16 10.72
N ARG A 521 -11.78 34.05 10.78
CA ARG A 521 -11.97 35.50 10.56
C ARG A 521 -12.47 35.78 9.15
N ARG A 522 -11.92 35.09 8.14
CA ARG A 522 -12.40 35.21 6.75
C ARG A 522 -13.87 34.80 6.62
N LEU A 523 -14.30 33.74 7.31
CA LEU A 523 -15.70 33.31 7.33
C LEU A 523 -16.59 34.28 8.11
N ALA A 524 -16.06 34.90 9.16
CA ALA A 524 -16.74 35.95 9.92
C ALA A 524 -17.03 37.20 9.06
N ASP A 525 -16.07 37.61 8.22
CA ASP A 525 -16.25 38.73 7.27
C ASP A 525 -17.36 38.45 6.23
N LEU A 526 -17.74 37.18 6.06
CA LEU A 526 -18.82 36.73 5.19
C LEU A 526 -20.15 36.52 5.93
N ASP A 527 -20.20 36.74 7.24
CA ASP A 527 -21.34 36.41 8.12
C ASP A 527 -21.73 34.92 8.04
N ILE A 528 -20.77 34.01 7.86
CA ILE A 528 -21.00 32.57 7.81
C ILE A 528 -20.73 31.97 9.21
N PRO A 529 -21.70 31.33 9.88
CA PRO A 529 -21.48 30.60 11.12
C PRO A 529 -20.43 29.50 10.97
N VAL A 530 -19.58 29.34 11.99
CA VAL A 530 -18.53 28.30 12.02
C VAL A 530 -18.74 27.40 13.22
N LEU A 531 -18.79 26.09 12.99
CA LEU A 531 -18.64 25.08 14.04
C LEU A 531 -17.23 24.51 13.96
N ALA A 532 -16.36 24.90 14.89
CA ALA A 532 -14.99 24.42 15.00
C ALA A 532 -14.93 23.22 15.98
N VAL A 533 -14.43 22.09 15.52
CA VAL A 533 -14.42 20.81 16.26
C VAL A 533 -13.03 20.59 16.89
N ARG A 534 -12.94 20.53 18.22
CA ARG A 534 -11.71 20.11 18.91
C ARG A 534 -11.41 18.66 18.51
N ASP A 535 -10.18 18.41 18.13
CA ASP A 535 -9.78 17.13 17.55
C ASP A 535 -9.72 16.00 18.58
N ASN A 536 -9.73 14.74 18.13
CA ASN A 536 -9.62 13.55 18.95
C ASN A 536 -8.15 13.13 19.22
N PRO A 537 -7.88 12.26 20.21
CA PRO A 537 -6.54 11.76 20.51
C PRO A 537 -5.90 10.97 19.38
N ARG A 538 -4.57 11.04 19.32
CA ARG A 538 -3.70 10.20 18.49
C ARG A 538 -2.80 9.35 19.39
N PHE A 539 -2.85 8.06 19.17
CA PHE A 539 -2.19 7.01 19.94
C PHE A 539 -0.79 6.74 19.39
N ALA A 540 0.06 6.13 20.21
CA ALA A 540 1.40 5.71 19.79
C ALA A 540 1.39 4.37 19.02
N GLN A 541 0.24 3.72 18.95
CA GLN A 541 0.06 2.39 18.39
C GLN A 541 -1.32 2.28 17.75
N ASP A 542 -1.48 1.35 16.81
CA ASP A 542 -2.76 0.99 16.23
C ASP A 542 -3.70 0.40 17.31
N VAL A 543 -4.84 1.05 17.51
CA VAL A 543 -5.76 0.73 18.61
C VAL A 543 -6.44 -0.64 18.43
N PRO A 544 -6.98 -1.00 17.24
CA PRO A 544 -7.52 -2.34 17.03
C PRO A 544 -6.50 -3.48 17.21
N ASP A 545 -5.28 -3.32 16.69
CA ASP A 545 -4.21 -4.30 16.91
C ASP A 545 -3.82 -4.38 18.39
N CYS A 546 -3.85 -3.28 19.14
CA CYS A 546 -3.63 -3.31 20.59
C CYS A 546 -4.68 -4.13 21.30
N ILE A 547 -5.98 -3.90 21.05
CA ILE A 547 -7.08 -4.61 21.73
C ILE A 547 -6.99 -6.12 21.47
N ARG A 548 -6.63 -6.50 20.24
CA ARG A 548 -6.38 -7.90 19.90
C ARG A 548 -5.25 -8.51 20.74
N ARG A 549 -4.17 -7.76 21.00
CA ARG A 549 -2.98 -8.25 21.71
C ARG A 549 -3.19 -8.30 23.22
N GLN A 550 -3.72 -7.21 23.78
CA GLN A 550 -3.79 -6.99 25.23
C GLN A 550 -5.15 -7.36 25.83
N GLY A 551 -6.17 -7.55 24.98
CA GLY A 551 -7.55 -7.74 25.42
C GLY A 551 -8.24 -6.42 25.74
N ARG A 552 -9.50 -6.53 26.17
CA ARG A 552 -10.40 -5.41 26.49
C ARG A 552 -10.42 -5.06 27.98
N GLU A 553 -10.11 -6.05 28.83
CA GLU A 553 -10.23 -5.91 30.29
C GLU A 553 -9.24 -4.88 30.84
N GLY A 554 -9.76 -3.87 31.54
CA GLY A 554 -8.95 -2.79 32.10
C GLY A 554 -8.51 -1.71 31.11
N ASP A 555 -9.04 -1.74 29.87
CA ASP A 555 -8.75 -0.76 28.81
C ASP A 555 -7.24 -0.46 28.62
N PRO A 556 -6.40 -1.49 28.36
CA PRO A 556 -4.95 -1.31 28.23
C PRO A 556 -4.53 -0.51 26.98
N CYS A 557 -5.48 -0.29 26.06
CA CYS A 557 -5.27 0.38 24.78
C CYS A 557 -5.76 1.84 24.78
N GLY A 558 -6.48 2.26 25.82
CA GLY A 558 -6.79 3.66 26.07
C GLY A 558 -5.59 4.46 26.59
N VAL A 559 -5.76 5.78 26.62
CA VAL A 559 -4.78 6.74 27.15
C VAL A 559 -5.41 7.62 28.22
N ASP A 560 -4.60 8.09 29.17
CA ASP A 560 -5.08 8.99 30.22
C ASP A 560 -5.39 10.37 29.62
N ARG A 561 -6.58 10.91 29.93
CA ARG A 561 -7.11 12.15 29.31
C ARG A 561 -6.18 13.33 29.55
N ASP A 562 -5.63 13.45 30.76
CA ASP A 562 -4.74 14.53 31.19
C ASP A 562 -3.33 14.46 30.57
N THR A 563 -2.99 13.37 29.90
CA THR A 563 -1.73 13.25 29.16
C THR A 563 -1.84 13.75 27.72
N VAL A 564 -3.05 13.77 27.15
CA VAL A 564 -3.33 14.10 25.75
C VAL A 564 -4.05 15.44 25.58
N TYR A 565 -4.97 15.77 26.48
CA TYR A 565 -5.74 17.01 26.45
C TYR A 565 -5.28 17.98 27.55
N ALA A 566 -5.09 19.24 27.16
CA ALA A 566 -5.00 20.32 28.13
C ALA A 566 -6.36 20.53 28.80
N ALA A 567 -6.34 20.96 30.08
CA ALA A 567 -7.54 21.21 30.88
C ALA A 567 -8.47 22.25 30.22
N ASP A 568 -7.88 23.34 29.72
CA ASP A 568 -8.57 24.28 28.84
C ASP A 568 -8.13 24.02 27.39
N PRO A 569 -9.06 24.00 26.41
CA PRO A 569 -8.68 23.85 25.02
C PRO A 569 -7.81 25.03 24.54
N PRO A 570 -6.84 24.82 23.64
CA PRO A 570 -5.95 25.89 23.18
C PRO A 570 -6.66 27.13 22.63
N TYR A 571 -7.80 26.97 21.98
CA TYR A 571 -8.59 28.09 21.45
C TYR A 571 -9.26 28.95 22.53
N ALA A 572 -9.44 28.46 23.77
CA ALA A 572 -10.10 29.22 24.83
C ALA A 572 -9.34 30.49 25.25
N GLN A 573 -8.04 30.55 24.95
CA GLN A 573 -7.18 31.71 25.26
C GLN A 573 -6.97 32.64 24.05
N LEU A 574 -7.56 32.32 22.91
CA LEU A 574 -7.37 33.06 21.65
C LEU A 574 -8.50 34.06 21.41
N ASP A 575 -8.17 35.14 20.70
CA ASP A 575 -9.16 36.09 20.19
C ASP A 575 -9.79 35.54 18.90
N VAL A 576 -10.92 34.87 19.06
CA VAL A 576 -11.69 34.22 17.99
C VAL A 576 -12.95 35.01 17.64
N PRO A 577 -13.40 35.00 16.38
CA PRO A 577 -14.63 35.68 15.97
C PRO A 577 -15.88 35.15 16.70
N SER A 578 -16.87 36.02 16.92
CA SER A 578 -18.08 35.69 17.67
C SER A 578 -19.05 34.74 16.96
N ASN A 579 -18.89 34.53 15.66
CA ASN A 579 -19.65 33.56 14.86
C ASN A 579 -19.05 32.14 14.92
N VAL A 580 -17.97 31.92 15.68
CA VAL A 580 -17.38 30.60 15.90
C VAL A 580 -17.95 29.97 17.16
N SER A 581 -18.57 28.82 16.99
CA SER A 581 -18.97 27.90 18.06
C SER A 581 -18.02 26.71 18.10
N PHE A 582 -17.87 26.09 19.26
CA PHE A 582 -16.95 24.98 19.45
C PHE A 582 -17.69 23.71 19.87
N LEU A 583 -17.28 22.57 19.32
CA LEU A 583 -17.66 21.23 19.77
C LEU A 583 -16.41 20.50 20.22
N ASP A 584 -16.38 20.01 21.45
CA ASP A 584 -15.21 19.35 22.02
C ASP A 584 -15.33 17.82 21.89
N LEU A 585 -14.60 17.20 20.95
CA LEU A 585 -14.65 15.73 20.81
C LEU A 585 -14.14 15.00 22.06
N ALA A 586 -13.33 15.63 22.91
CA ALA A 586 -12.86 15.01 24.15
C ALA A 586 -14.05 14.56 25.01
N ASP A 587 -15.17 15.27 24.97
CA ASP A 587 -16.38 14.95 25.73
C ASP A 587 -17.17 13.77 25.16
N TYR A 588 -16.85 13.36 23.93
CA TYR A 588 -17.51 12.29 23.20
C TYR A 588 -16.60 11.10 22.89
N VAL A 589 -15.31 11.19 23.19
CA VAL A 589 -14.33 10.09 22.98
C VAL A 589 -13.57 9.73 24.25
N CYS A 590 -13.80 10.45 25.35
CA CYS A 590 -13.16 10.22 26.64
C CYS A 590 -14.16 10.31 27.80
N THR A 591 -13.91 9.51 28.83
CA THR A 591 -14.43 9.73 30.19
C THR A 591 -13.72 10.90 30.87
N ASP A 592 -14.07 11.21 32.11
CA ASP A 592 -13.42 12.25 32.93
C ASP A 592 -11.89 12.06 33.07
N THR A 593 -11.41 10.82 33.02
CA THR A 593 -10.00 10.50 33.33
C THR A 593 -9.28 9.77 32.21
N ARG A 594 -10.00 9.19 31.26
CA ARG A 594 -9.43 8.27 30.28
C ARG A 594 -10.13 8.39 28.94
N CYS A 595 -9.36 8.30 27.87
CA CYS A 595 -9.81 8.17 26.49
C CYS A 595 -9.69 6.69 26.09
N PRO A 596 -10.76 5.89 26.28
CA PRO A 596 -10.71 4.46 26.07
C PRO A 596 -10.70 4.06 24.60
N ALA A 597 -10.25 2.84 24.33
CA ALA A 597 -10.26 2.27 22.98
C ALA A 597 -11.65 1.79 22.52
N GLU A 598 -12.56 1.60 23.48
CA GLU A 598 -13.93 1.11 23.30
C GLU A 598 -14.86 1.85 24.24
N ILE A 599 -16.04 2.25 23.74
CA ILE A 599 -17.11 2.86 24.55
C ILE A 599 -18.43 2.23 24.12
N GLY A 600 -19.22 1.73 25.07
CA GLY A 600 -20.56 1.21 24.77
C GLY A 600 -20.58 0.04 23.79
N ASN A 601 -19.64 -0.91 23.90
CA ASN A 601 -19.42 -2.03 22.96
C ASN A 601 -19.02 -1.62 21.52
N VAL A 602 -18.66 -0.36 21.29
CA VAL A 602 -18.25 0.15 19.99
C VAL A 602 -16.77 0.57 20.03
N LEU A 603 -15.98 0.10 19.07
CA LEU A 603 -14.59 0.51 18.90
C LEU A 603 -14.52 1.97 18.50
N VAL A 604 -13.80 2.77 19.28
CA VAL A 604 -13.73 4.21 19.04
C VAL A 604 -12.86 4.51 17.82
N TYR A 605 -11.72 3.83 17.69
CA TYR A 605 -10.70 4.15 16.68
C TYR A 605 -10.54 3.05 15.62
N LEU A 606 -10.43 3.51 14.37
CA LEU A 606 -10.14 2.75 13.16
C LEU A 606 -8.68 2.29 13.11
N ASP A 607 -7.78 3.16 13.55
CA ASP A 607 -6.32 2.99 13.53
C ASP A 607 -5.70 3.66 14.78
N ASP A 608 -4.57 4.37 14.66
CA ASP A 608 -3.95 5.09 15.76
C ASP A 608 -4.58 6.47 16.02
N ASN A 609 -5.47 6.99 15.17
CA ASN A 609 -6.03 8.34 15.37
C ASN A 609 -7.37 8.62 14.69
N HIS A 610 -7.85 7.79 13.79
CA HIS A 610 -9.14 8.00 13.14
C HIS A 610 -10.26 7.33 13.91
N LEU A 611 -11.42 7.97 14.00
CA LEU A 611 -12.63 7.38 14.56
C LEU A 611 -13.23 6.36 13.60
N THR A 612 -13.80 5.29 14.14
CA THR A 612 -14.64 4.40 13.33
C THR A 612 -15.93 5.13 12.94
N ALA A 613 -16.42 4.90 11.73
CA ALA A 613 -17.69 5.46 11.26
C ALA A 613 -18.86 4.99 12.12
N SER A 614 -18.81 3.74 12.60
CA SER A 614 -19.77 3.21 13.56
C SER A 614 -19.80 4.05 14.84
N TYR A 615 -18.65 4.35 15.44
CA TYR A 615 -18.60 5.15 16.66
C TYR A 615 -19.07 6.58 16.43
N ALA A 616 -18.55 7.26 15.41
CA ALA A 616 -18.95 8.62 15.06
C ALA A 616 -20.46 8.71 14.79
N THR A 617 -21.08 7.72 14.14
CA THR A 617 -22.54 7.68 13.93
C THR A 617 -23.32 7.70 15.25
N THR A 618 -22.82 7.02 16.30
CA THR A 618 -23.47 7.02 17.62
C THR A 618 -23.37 8.35 18.37
N MET A 619 -22.51 9.27 17.93
CA MET A 619 -22.43 10.62 18.50
C MET A 619 -23.63 11.49 18.11
N ALA A 620 -24.27 11.22 16.98
CA ALA A 620 -25.36 12.05 16.44
C ALA A 620 -26.42 12.47 17.49
N PRO A 621 -27.05 11.56 18.25
CA PRO A 621 -28.08 11.94 19.23
C PRO A 621 -27.56 12.77 20.41
N VAL A 622 -26.26 12.72 20.72
CA VAL A 622 -25.67 13.45 21.86
C VAL A 622 -25.05 14.80 21.46
N ILE A 623 -24.79 15.02 20.17
CA ILE A 623 -24.25 16.29 19.64
C ILE A 623 -25.29 17.13 18.92
N GLU A 624 -26.45 16.57 18.57
CA GLU A 624 -27.47 17.19 17.72
C GLU A 624 -27.80 18.63 18.15
N ASP A 625 -28.16 18.84 19.41
CA ASP A 625 -28.54 20.16 19.92
C ASP A 625 -27.42 21.21 19.77
N GLN A 626 -26.15 20.80 19.98
CA GLN A 626 -25.00 21.69 19.82
C GLN A 626 -24.77 22.02 18.34
N VAL A 627 -24.84 21.02 17.47
CA VAL A 627 -24.68 21.20 16.02
C VAL A 627 -25.77 22.12 15.48
N VAL A 628 -27.05 21.85 15.78
CA VAL A 628 -28.20 22.67 15.35
C VAL A 628 -28.08 24.10 15.85
N SER A 629 -27.71 24.29 17.12
CA SER A 629 -27.52 25.63 17.67
C SER A 629 -26.39 26.39 16.97
N ALA A 630 -25.28 25.72 16.68
CA ALA A 630 -24.10 26.32 16.04
C ALA A 630 -24.34 26.68 14.56
N VAL A 631 -25.08 25.85 13.82
CA VAL A 631 -25.42 26.13 12.41
C VAL A 631 -26.61 27.08 12.26
N GLY A 632 -27.16 27.58 13.38
CA GLY A 632 -28.10 28.70 13.46
C GLY A 632 -29.57 28.32 13.47
N GLY A 633 -29.97 27.33 14.29
CA GLY A 633 -31.35 26.83 14.46
C GLY A 633 -32.46 27.88 14.53
#